data_AF-A0A3E5A0Y2-F1
#
_entry.id   AF-A0A3E5A0Y2-F1
#
_cell.length_a   1.000
_cell.length_b   1.000
_cell.length_c   1.000
_cell.angle_alpha   90.00
_cell.angle_beta   90.00
_cell.angle_gamma   90.00
#
_symmetry.space_group_name_H-M   'P 1'
#
loop_
_entity.id
_entity.type
_entity.pdbx_description
1 polymer ?
#
loop_
_entity_poly.entity_id
_entity_poly.type
_entity_poly.pdbx_seq_one_letter_code
_entity_poly.pdbx_strand_id
1 'polypeptide(L)'
;KWRTTYSAPDNTKREGLDSTVWPKAFERMEQFIQDTGLSQDDLDMNYDDIVEMYQSGKLAMYFGTSAGVKMFQDQGINTTFLPFFQENGEKWLMTTPYFQVALNRDLTQDETRRKKAMKVLSTMLSEDAQERIISDGQDLLSYSQDVDMQLTEYLKDVKSVIEENHMYIRIASNDFFSVSKDVVSKMISGEYDAEQAYQSFNSQLLEEEAISENIVLDSQKSYSNRFHSSGGNAAYSVMANTLRGIYGSDVLIATGNSFTGNVLKAGYTEKMAGDMIMPNSLSAYSSKMSGAELKETVKNFVEGYEGGFIPFNRGSLPVFSGISVEIKETDDGYTLSNVTMDGKKVQDNDTFTVTCLAIPKHMEAYPTDENIVFDGGDISVDDTWTGYISNGDAILAEPEDYMTLR
;
A
#
# COMPACT_ATOMS: atom_id res chain seq x y z
N LYS A 1 9.01 -11.43 -28.22
CA LYS A 1 7.94 -11.29 -29.23
C LYS A 1 6.56 -11.29 -28.59
N TRP A 2 6.13 -12.38 -27.93
CA TRP A 2 4.84 -12.45 -27.22
C TRP A 2 4.59 -11.22 -26.33
N ARG A 3 5.51 -10.93 -25.40
CA ARG A 3 5.41 -9.77 -24.50
C ARG A 3 5.20 -8.44 -25.23
N THR A 4 5.89 -8.23 -26.35
CA THR A 4 5.78 -7.03 -27.17
C THR A 4 4.37 -6.89 -27.74
N THR A 5 3.78 -8.00 -28.19
CA THR A 5 2.40 -8.04 -28.67
C THR A 5 1.40 -7.82 -27.53
N TYR A 6 1.57 -8.53 -26.41
CA TYR A 6 0.71 -8.39 -25.22
C TYR A 6 0.70 -6.95 -24.69
N SER A 7 1.85 -6.29 -24.64
CA SER A 7 2.00 -4.94 -24.06
C SER A 7 1.86 -3.81 -25.08
N ALA A 8 1.49 -4.10 -26.33
CA ALA A 8 1.40 -3.09 -27.36
C ALA A 8 0.21 -2.13 -27.09
N PRO A 9 0.41 -0.81 -27.07
CA PRO A 9 -0.63 0.14 -26.68
C PRO A 9 -1.79 0.24 -27.69
N ASP A 10 -1.58 -0.21 -28.93
CA ASP A 10 -2.61 -0.32 -29.97
C ASP A 10 -3.24 -1.71 -30.06
N ASN A 11 -2.83 -2.64 -29.19
CA ASN A 11 -3.41 -3.96 -29.17
C ASN A 11 -4.83 -3.92 -28.59
N THR A 12 -5.79 -4.25 -29.44
CA THR A 12 -7.21 -4.31 -29.10
C THR A 12 -7.72 -5.74 -28.91
N LYS A 13 -6.85 -6.73 -29.11
CA LYS A 13 -7.16 -8.15 -28.93
C LYS A 13 -6.52 -8.64 -27.65
N ARG A 14 -7.26 -9.45 -26.88
CA ARG A 14 -6.69 -10.19 -25.77
C ARG A 14 -5.66 -11.18 -26.30
N GLU A 15 -4.50 -11.21 -25.65
CA GLU A 15 -3.37 -12.06 -26.02
C GLU A 15 -3.13 -13.05 -24.88
N GLY A 16 -3.36 -14.33 -25.14
CA GLY A 16 -3.05 -15.41 -24.21
C GLY A 16 -1.54 -15.66 -24.11
N LEU A 17 -1.14 -16.58 -23.24
CA LEU A 17 0.26 -16.98 -23.05
C LEU A 17 0.82 -17.73 -24.26
N ASP A 18 2.07 -17.45 -24.64
CA ASP A 18 2.73 -18.25 -25.67
C ASP A 18 3.00 -19.69 -25.20
N SER A 19 2.86 -20.65 -26.12
CA SER A 19 3.00 -22.08 -25.82
C SER A 19 4.44 -22.59 -25.76
N THR A 20 5.45 -21.70 -25.83
CA THR A 20 6.87 -22.10 -25.85
C THR A 20 7.54 -21.86 -24.51
N VAL A 21 7.33 -20.67 -23.94
CA VAL A 21 8.02 -20.22 -22.73
C VAL A 21 7.18 -20.51 -21.49
N TRP A 22 5.88 -20.22 -21.53
CA TRP A 22 5.04 -20.25 -20.34
C TRP A 22 4.80 -21.64 -19.75
N PRO A 23 4.58 -22.73 -20.53
CA PRO A 23 4.46 -24.06 -19.94
C PRO A 23 5.68 -24.43 -19.08
N LYS A 24 6.89 -24.17 -19.59
CA LYS A 24 8.14 -24.39 -18.84
C LYS A 24 8.29 -23.49 -17.62
N ALA A 25 7.74 -22.28 -17.67
CA ALA A 25 7.73 -21.39 -16.51
C ALA A 25 6.85 -21.95 -15.39
N PHE A 26 5.69 -22.52 -15.71
CA PHE A 26 4.84 -23.20 -14.72
C PHE A 26 5.46 -24.50 -14.20
N GLU A 27 6.11 -25.30 -15.04
CA GLU A 27 6.89 -26.47 -14.58
C GLU A 27 7.97 -26.07 -13.57
N ARG A 28 8.69 -24.96 -13.83
CA ARG A 28 9.68 -24.42 -12.88
C ARG A 28 9.04 -23.87 -11.60
N MET A 29 7.86 -23.27 -11.69
CA MET A 29 7.13 -22.78 -10.52
C MET A 29 6.67 -23.96 -9.65
N GLU A 30 6.13 -25.02 -10.25
CA GLU A 30 5.75 -26.24 -9.55
C GLU A 30 6.96 -26.87 -8.84
N GLN A 31 8.09 -26.98 -9.54
CA GLN A 31 9.35 -27.45 -8.92
C GLN A 31 9.78 -26.55 -7.76
N PHE A 32 9.72 -25.22 -7.93
CA PHE A 32 10.07 -24.28 -6.87
C PHE A 32 9.18 -24.45 -5.63
N ILE A 33 7.87 -24.59 -5.81
CA ILE A 33 6.91 -24.84 -4.72
C ILE A 33 7.27 -26.14 -3.98
N GLN A 34 7.57 -27.21 -4.72
CA GLN A 34 7.96 -28.50 -4.14
C GLN A 34 9.30 -28.42 -3.38
N ASP A 35 10.30 -27.77 -3.97
CA ASP A 35 11.65 -27.67 -3.40
C ASP A 35 11.69 -26.82 -2.13
N THR A 36 10.85 -25.78 -2.08
CA THR A 36 10.75 -24.87 -0.92
C THR A 36 9.76 -25.36 0.13
N GLY A 37 8.85 -26.25 -0.22
CA GLY A 37 7.79 -26.72 0.66
C GLY A 37 6.71 -25.68 0.92
N LEU A 38 6.54 -24.71 0.01
CA LEU A 38 5.46 -23.73 0.09
C LEU A 38 4.10 -24.42 0.13
N SER A 39 3.20 -23.87 0.94
CA SER A 39 1.93 -24.46 1.32
C SER A 39 0.83 -23.42 1.46
N GLN A 40 -0.39 -23.88 1.72
CA GLN A 40 -1.54 -23.00 1.97
C GLN A 40 -1.27 -21.98 3.09
N ASP A 41 -0.55 -22.39 4.15
CA ASP A 41 -0.25 -21.52 5.30
C ASP A 41 0.61 -20.31 4.89
N ASP A 42 1.41 -20.44 3.83
CA ASP A 42 2.25 -19.36 3.30
C ASP A 42 1.44 -18.31 2.52
N LEU A 43 0.20 -18.63 2.10
CA LEU A 43 -0.68 -17.70 1.39
C LEU A 43 -1.31 -16.66 2.33
N ASP A 44 -1.35 -16.94 3.62
CA ASP A 44 -1.89 -16.04 4.65
C ASP A 44 -0.83 -15.06 5.16
N MET A 45 0.43 -15.22 4.73
CA MET A 45 1.53 -14.34 5.09
C MET A 45 1.55 -13.05 4.28
N ASN A 46 1.96 -11.96 4.91
CA ASN A 46 2.16 -10.67 4.28
C ASN A 46 3.65 -10.26 4.25
N TYR A 47 3.92 -9.07 3.73
CA TYR A 47 5.28 -8.55 3.57
C TYR A 47 6.05 -8.45 4.91
N ASP A 48 5.37 -8.04 5.98
CA ASP A 48 5.99 -7.86 7.30
C ASP A 48 6.38 -9.20 7.93
N ASP A 49 5.55 -10.24 7.76
CA ASP A 49 5.85 -11.59 8.23
C ASP A 49 7.14 -12.13 7.59
N ILE A 50 7.29 -11.92 6.28
CA ILE A 50 8.47 -12.35 5.51
C ILE A 50 9.72 -11.55 5.91
N VAL A 51 9.57 -10.24 6.15
CA VAL A 51 10.64 -9.39 6.68
C VAL A 51 11.11 -9.89 8.05
N GLU A 52 10.19 -10.22 8.96
CA GLU A 52 10.53 -10.75 10.28
C GLU A 52 11.22 -12.13 10.19
N MET A 53 10.76 -13.00 9.30
CA MET A 53 11.42 -14.29 9.08
C MET A 53 12.85 -14.14 8.58
N TYR A 54 13.12 -13.16 7.70
CA TYR A 54 14.49 -12.86 7.28
C TYR A 54 15.33 -12.27 8.43
N GLN A 55 14.77 -11.32 9.19
CA GLN A 55 15.43 -10.71 10.36
C GLN A 55 15.81 -11.74 11.44
N SER A 56 14.95 -12.73 11.66
CA SER A 56 15.18 -13.81 12.62
C SER A 56 16.08 -14.95 12.11
N GLY A 57 16.56 -14.87 10.86
CA GLY A 57 17.42 -15.88 10.24
C GLY A 57 16.69 -17.16 9.85
N LYS A 58 15.34 -17.15 9.80
CA LYS A 58 14.53 -18.27 9.29
C LYS A 58 14.59 -18.37 7.77
N LEU A 59 14.84 -17.25 7.08
CA LEU A 59 15.04 -17.20 5.63
C LEU A 59 16.49 -16.84 5.30
N ALA A 60 17.08 -17.56 4.34
CA ALA A 60 18.42 -17.27 3.84
C ALA A 60 18.43 -16.24 2.69
N MET A 61 17.30 -16.06 2.00
CA MET A 61 17.15 -15.16 0.87
C MET A 61 15.81 -14.42 0.97
N TYR A 62 15.80 -13.19 0.49
CA TYR A 62 14.65 -12.30 0.49
C TYR A 62 14.56 -11.57 -0.85
N PHE A 63 13.39 -11.59 -1.49
CA PHE A 63 13.18 -10.83 -2.72
C PHE A 63 12.84 -9.37 -2.38
N GLY A 64 13.75 -8.44 -2.69
CA GLY A 64 13.62 -7.04 -2.30
C GLY A 64 14.36 -6.06 -3.19
N THR A 65 14.48 -4.83 -2.71
CA THR A 65 15.15 -3.71 -3.38
C THR A 65 16.47 -3.36 -2.67
N SER A 66 17.24 -2.42 -3.23
CA SER A 66 18.44 -1.91 -2.54
C SER A 66 18.13 -1.15 -1.25
N ALA A 67 16.96 -0.50 -1.14
CA ALA A 67 16.53 0.04 0.16
C ALA A 67 16.30 -1.07 1.20
N GLY A 68 15.87 -2.27 0.77
CA GLY A 68 15.82 -3.43 1.66
C GLY A 68 17.20 -3.83 2.19
N VAL A 69 18.23 -3.80 1.34
CA VAL A 69 19.62 -4.07 1.76
C VAL A 69 20.07 -3.06 2.80
N LYS A 70 19.84 -1.77 2.56
CA LYS A 70 20.12 -0.70 3.53
C LYS A 70 19.41 -0.98 4.87
N MET A 71 18.10 -1.18 4.82
CA MET A 71 17.26 -1.41 6.00
C MET A 71 17.80 -2.55 6.86
N PHE A 72 18.15 -3.69 6.26
CA PHE A 72 18.68 -4.83 6.99
C PHE A 72 20.11 -4.58 7.52
N GLN A 73 20.97 -3.91 6.76
CA GLN A 73 22.32 -3.57 7.21
C GLN A 73 22.31 -2.58 8.39
N ASP A 74 21.41 -1.58 8.36
CA ASP A 74 21.21 -0.65 9.47
C ASP A 74 20.76 -1.38 10.76
N GLN A 75 20.07 -2.50 10.61
CA GLN A 75 19.67 -3.40 11.70
C GLN A 75 20.77 -4.40 12.11
N GLY A 76 21.96 -4.32 11.50
CA GLY A 76 23.10 -5.20 11.80
C GLY A 76 23.06 -6.56 11.09
N ILE A 77 22.15 -6.77 10.14
CA ILE A 77 22.07 -8.00 9.35
C ILE A 77 23.03 -7.89 8.16
N ASN A 78 23.98 -8.81 8.07
CA ASN A 78 24.94 -8.86 6.96
C ASN A 78 24.29 -9.41 5.68
N THR A 79 23.69 -8.51 4.89
CA THR A 79 23.00 -8.83 3.63
C THR A 79 23.68 -8.17 2.43
N THR A 80 23.56 -8.79 1.24
CA THR A 80 24.01 -8.22 -0.04
C THR A 80 22.97 -8.45 -1.13
N PHE A 81 22.98 -7.60 -2.16
CA PHE A 81 22.09 -7.72 -3.30
C PHE A 81 22.63 -8.74 -4.33
N LEU A 82 21.79 -9.70 -4.74
CA LEU A 82 22.15 -10.71 -5.74
C LEU A 82 21.26 -10.60 -6.98
N PRO A 83 21.80 -10.90 -8.19
CA PRO A 83 20.98 -11.04 -9.38
C PRO A 83 20.28 -12.40 -9.39
N PHE A 84 19.31 -12.57 -10.27
CA PHE A 84 18.79 -13.88 -10.64
C PHE A 84 19.79 -14.62 -11.50
N PHE A 85 19.95 -15.92 -11.26
CA PHE A 85 20.87 -16.78 -12.00
C PHE A 85 20.07 -17.70 -12.92
N GLN A 86 20.41 -17.70 -14.20
CA GLN A 86 19.94 -18.71 -15.16
C GLN A 86 20.80 -19.98 -15.06
N GLU A 87 20.27 -21.10 -15.54
CA GLU A 87 20.98 -22.39 -15.59
C GLU A 87 22.32 -22.31 -16.37
N ASN A 88 22.41 -21.42 -17.36
CA ASN A 88 23.61 -21.18 -18.14
C ASN A 88 24.61 -20.23 -17.44
N GLY A 89 24.32 -19.76 -16.23
CA GLY A 89 25.13 -18.81 -15.46
C GLY A 89 24.89 -17.34 -15.79
N GLU A 90 24.00 -17.02 -16.74
CA GLU A 90 23.61 -15.62 -17.00
C GLU A 90 22.94 -15.00 -15.78
N LYS A 91 23.23 -13.73 -15.55
CA LYS A 91 22.72 -12.95 -14.43
C LYS A 91 21.71 -11.94 -14.94
N TRP A 92 20.58 -11.82 -14.25
CA TRP A 92 19.49 -10.91 -14.62
C TRP A 92 18.98 -10.14 -13.42
N LEU A 93 18.56 -8.90 -13.64
CA LEU A 93 17.86 -8.10 -12.64
C LEU A 93 16.38 -7.97 -12.99
N MET A 94 15.52 -8.10 -11.98
CA MET A 94 14.13 -7.72 -12.08
C MET A 94 14.00 -6.25 -11.68
N THR A 95 13.38 -5.42 -12.51
CA THR A 95 13.15 -4.01 -12.24
C THR A 95 11.66 -3.69 -12.14
N THR A 96 11.34 -2.83 -11.18
CA THR A 96 10.00 -2.30 -10.98
C THR A 96 9.98 -0.82 -11.36
N PRO A 97 9.01 -0.37 -12.18
CA PRO A 97 8.86 1.05 -12.47
C PRO A 97 8.67 1.83 -11.17
N TYR A 98 9.55 2.81 -10.90
CA TYR A 98 9.46 3.66 -9.72
C TYR A 98 8.54 4.87 -9.98
N PHE A 99 8.81 5.59 -11.07
CA PHE A 99 7.94 6.67 -11.55
C PHE A 99 7.19 6.25 -12.81
N GLN A 100 5.89 6.03 -12.66
CA GLN A 100 4.97 5.94 -13.80
C GLN A 100 4.08 7.17 -13.77
N VAL A 101 4.25 8.06 -14.75
CA VAL A 101 3.47 9.29 -14.83
C VAL A 101 2.51 9.22 -16.00
N ALA A 102 1.22 9.28 -15.69
CA ALA A 102 0.16 9.57 -16.64
C ALA A 102 -0.34 11.01 -16.44
N LEU A 103 -0.52 11.74 -17.54
CA LEU A 103 -1.12 13.06 -17.53
C LEU A 103 -2.56 12.98 -18.02
N ASN A 104 -3.49 13.58 -17.27
CA ASN A 104 -4.89 13.63 -17.68
C ASN A 104 -5.03 14.41 -19.00
N ARG A 105 -5.79 13.87 -19.95
CA ARG A 105 -6.10 14.48 -21.25
C ARG A 105 -6.66 15.90 -21.11
N ASP A 106 -7.37 16.20 -20.04
CA ASP A 106 -7.95 17.52 -19.77
C ASP A 106 -6.89 18.61 -19.59
N LEU A 107 -5.62 18.26 -19.33
CA LEU A 107 -4.52 19.23 -19.35
C LEU A 107 -4.37 19.91 -20.71
N THR A 108 -4.83 19.29 -21.79
CA THR A 108 -4.86 19.92 -23.13
C THR A 108 -5.79 21.13 -23.19
N GLN A 109 -6.73 21.27 -22.26
CA GLN A 109 -7.70 22.37 -22.22
C GLN A 109 -7.16 23.62 -21.48
N ASP A 110 -6.04 23.50 -20.75
CA ASP A 110 -5.43 24.60 -19.99
C ASP A 110 -3.90 24.58 -20.16
N GLU A 111 -3.42 25.40 -21.09
CA GLU A 111 -1.99 25.50 -21.40
C GLU A 111 -1.16 26.01 -20.21
N THR A 112 -1.73 26.82 -19.32
CA THR A 112 -1.01 27.29 -18.13
C THR A 112 -0.81 26.14 -17.15
N ARG A 113 -1.86 25.34 -16.91
CA ARG A 113 -1.79 24.14 -16.06
C ARG A 113 -0.89 23.08 -16.69
N ARG A 114 -0.97 22.89 -18.01
CA ARG A 114 -0.08 21.99 -18.78
C ARG A 114 1.38 22.36 -18.62
N LYS A 115 1.75 23.64 -18.77
CA LYS A 115 3.13 24.11 -18.54
C LYS A 115 3.61 23.85 -17.12
N LYS A 116 2.76 24.05 -16.12
CA LYS A 116 3.09 23.73 -14.71
C LYS A 116 3.29 22.23 -14.52
N ALA A 117 2.43 21.39 -15.08
CA ALA A 117 2.59 19.93 -15.03
C ALA A 117 3.91 19.50 -15.68
N MET A 118 4.24 20.02 -16.87
CA MET A 118 5.52 19.74 -17.53
C MET A 118 6.72 20.20 -16.72
N LYS A 119 6.64 21.34 -16.02
CA LYS A 119 7.70 21.79 -15.11
C LYS A 119 7.90 20.81 -13.95
N VAL A 120 6.80 20.35 -13.32
CA VAL A 120 6.88 19.33 -12.25
C VAL A 120 7.54 18.06 -12.76
N LEU A 121 7.14 17.56 -13.93
CA LEU A 121 7.75 16.35 -14.51
C LEU A 121 9.24 16.53 -14.82
N SER A 122 9.60 17.67 -15.41
CA SER A 122 11.02 17.98 -15.68
C SER A 122 11.84 18.03 -14.40
N THR A 123 11.28 18.53 -13.29
CA THR A 123 11.95 18.51 -11.98
C THR A 123 12.01 17.10 -11.41
N MET A 124 10.95 16.30 -11.50
CA MET A 124 10.97 14.92 -10.98
C MET A 124 11.98 14.03 -11.72
N LEU A 125 12.22 14.29 -13.01
CA LEU A 125 13.14 13.52 -13.85
C LEU A 125 14.57 14.08 -13.88
N SER A 126 14.85 15.18 -13.18
CA SER A 126 16.19 15.77 -13.14
C SER A 126 17.14 14.98 -12.25
N GLU A 127 18.44 15.12 -12.51
CA GLU A 127 19.51 14.53 -11.70
C GLU A 127 19.33 14.86 -10.21
N ASP A 128 19.21 16.15 -9.84
CA ASP A 128 19.00 16.59 -8.45
C ASP A 128 17.84 15.90 -7.72
N ALA A 129 16.76 15.53 -8.42
CA ALA A 129 15.61 14.87 -7.81
C ALA A 129 15.86 13.37 -7.63
N GLN A 130 16.54 12.75 -8.58
CA GLN A 130 16.95 11.35 -8.50
C GLN A 130 18.05 11.16 -7.45
N GLU A 131 19.01 12.07 -7.34
CA GLU A 131 20.05 12.07 -6.31
C GLU A 131 19.49 12.07 -4.90
N ARG A 132 18.39 12.80 -4.65
CA ARG A 132 17.70 12.78 -3.36
C ARG A 132 17.18 11.39 -3.00
N ILE A 133 16.58 10.70 -3.97
CA ILE A 133 16.03 9.35 -3.75
C ILE A 133 17.17 8.35 -3.50
N ILE A 134 18.27 8.49 -4.24
CA ILE A 134 19.48 7.68 -4.07
C ILE A 134 20.11 7.94 -2.69
N SER A 135 20.11 9.18 -2.21
CA SER A 135 20.62 9.54 -0.88
C SER A 135 19.81 8.92 0.27
N ASP A 136 18.53 8.64 0.04
CA ASP A 136 17.67 7.91 0.97
C ASP A 136 17.92 6.38 0.93
N GLY A 137 18.85 5.93 0.09
CA GLY A 137 19.29 4.54 -0.02
C GLY A 137 18.50 3.68 -1.02
N GLN A 138 17.66 4.30 -1.84
CA GLN A 138 16.90 3.63 -2.90
C GLN A 138 17.54 3.92 -4.26
N ASP A 139 18.10 2.88 -4.89
CA ASP A 139 18.67 3.02 -6.23
C ASP A 139 17.60 3.23 -7.29
N LEU A 140 17.95 4.03 -8.30
CA LEU A 140 17.13 4.29 -9.46
C LEU A 140 17.95 4.13 -10.73
N LEU A 141 17.37 3.45 -11.71
CA LEU A 141 17.92 3.37 -13.06
C LEU A 141 17.19 4.39 -13.92
N SER A 142 17.86 5.51 -14.17
CA SER A 142 17.31 6.62 -14.95
C SER A 142 17.09 6.22 -16.41
N TYR A 143 15.92 6.57 -16.94
CA TYR A 143 15.65 6.54 -18.39
C TYR A 143 15.90 7.92 -19.05
N SER A 144 16.21 8.95 -18.25
CA SER A 144 16.66 10.25 -18.76
C SER A 144 18.08 10.10 -19.28
N GLN A 145 18.26 10.35 -20.58
CA GLN A 145 19.56 10.17 -21.26
C GLN A 145 20.67 11.10 -20.73
N ASP A 146 20.29 12.24 -20.16
CA ASP A 146 21.21 13.25 -19.65
C ASP A 146 21.49 13.12 -18.13
N VAL A 147 21.03 12.03 -17.50
CA VAL A 147 21.29 11.76 -16.08
C VAL A 147 22.22 10.56 -16.01
N ASP A 148 23.41 10.79 -15.45
CA ASP A 148 24.39 9.72 -15.27
C ASP A 148 23.86 8.68 -14.29
N MET A 149 24.18 7.41 -14.56
CA MET A 149 23.81 6.32 -13.67
C MET A 149 24.58 6.43 -12.37
N GLN A 150 23.86 6.69 -11.29
CA GLN A 150 24.39 6.69 -9.93
C GLN A 150 23.86 5.45 -9.20
N LEU A 151 24.76 4.67 -8.60
CA LEU A 151 24.43 3.51 -7.80
C LEU A 151 24.95 3.70 -6.38
N THR A 152 24.15 3.33 -5.40
CA THR A 152 24.56 3.19 -4.01
C THR A 152 25.57 2.04 -3.86
N GLU A 153 26.21 1.96 -2.70
CA GLU A 153 27.07 0.82 -2.39
C GLU A 153 26.31 -0.52 -2.33
N TYR A 154 24.98 -0.49 -2.19
CA TYR A 154 24.14 -1.68 -2.06
C TYR A 154 23.97 -2.44 -3.39
N LEU A 155 24.16 -1.78 -4.55
CA LEU A 155 24.11 -2.41 -5.87
C LEU A 155 25.49 -2.58 -6.54
N LYS A 156 26.59 -2.30 -5.83
CA LYS A 156 27.94 -2.37 -6.41
C LYS A 156 28.28 -3.71 -7.05
N ASP A 157 27.79 -4.81 -6.45
CA ASP A 157 28.09 -6.18 -6.88
C ASP A 157 27.33 -6.60 -8.15
N VAL A 158 26.26 -5.88 -8.50
CA VAL A 158 25.45 -6.13 -9.71
C VAL A 158 25.61 -5.05 -10.77
N LYS A 159 26.52 -4.08 -10.58
CA LYS A 159 26.78 -3.00 -11.53
C LYS A 159 27.03 -3.50 -12.95
N SER A 160 27.84 -4.56 -13.11
CA SER A 160 28.12 -5.12 -14.44
C SER A 160 26.86 -5.66 -15.13
N VAL A 161 25.92 -6.22 -14.37
CA VAL A 161 24.65 -6.74 -14.91
C VAL A 161 23.79 -5.59 -15.46
N ILE A 162 23.83 -4.44 -14.80
CA ILE A 162 23.14 -3.21 -15.24
C ILE A 162 23.81 -2.65 -16.50
N GLU A 163 25.14 -2.53 -16.50
CA GLU A 163 25.92 -2.02 -17.64
C GLU A 163 25.80 -2.91 -18.89
N GLU A 164 25.67 -4.22 -18.72
CA GLU A 164 25.38 -5.20 -19.78
C GLU A 164 23.90 -5.19 -20.21
N ASN A 165 23.05 -4.39 -19.55
CA ASN A 165 21.61 -4.29 -19.81
C ASN A 165 20.85 -5.63 -19.67
N HIS A 166 21.32 -6.49 -18.75
CA HIS A 166 20.64 -7.75 -18.42
C HIS A 166 19.53 -7.50 -17.38
N MET A 167 18.50 -6.80 -17.82
CA MET A 167 17.40 -6.36 -16.97
C MET A 167 16.04 -6.76 -17.56
N TYR A 168 15.12 -7.11 -16.68
CA TYR A 168 13.74 -7.42 -17.01
C TYR A 168 12.81 -6.51 -16.20
N ILE A 169 12.04 -5.68 -16.89
CA ILE A 169 10.99 -4.87 -16.25
C ILE A 169 9.78 -5.78 -16.03
N ARG A 170 9.07 -5.71 -14.91
CA ARG A 170 7.81 -6.47 -14.76
C ARG A 170 6.74 -6.07 -15.80
N ILE A 171 5.79 -6.97 -16.11
CA ILE A 171 4.59 -6.61 -16.90
C ILE A 171 3.63 -5.86 -15.97
N ALA A 172 3.29 -4.62 -16.30
CA ALA A 172 2.35 -3.81 -15.53
C ALA A 172 0.93 -3.93 -16.11
N SER A 173 0.26 -5.04 -15.82
CA SER A 173 -1.10 -5.33 -16.30
C SER A 173 -1.94 -5.87 -15.14
N ASN A 174 -3.11 -5.26 -14.91
CA ASN A 174 -4.03 -5.66 -13.83
C ASN A 174 -4.54 -7.09 -14.05
N ASP A 175 -4.88 -7.44 -15.29
CA ASP A 175 -5.30 -8.78 -15.68
C ASP A 175 -4.18 -9.78 -15.39
N PHE A 176 -2.95 -9.44 -15.77
CA PHE A 176 -1.81 -10.32 -15.53
C PHE A 176 -1.55 -10.53 -14.03
N PHE A 177 -1.66 -9.49 -13.21
CA PHE A 177 -1.49 -9.60 -11.76
C PHE A 177 -2.61 -10.40 -11.09
N SER A 178 -3.87 -10.14 -11.44
CA SER A 178 -5.01 -10.83 -10.84
C SER A 178 -5.04 -12.32 -11.20
N VAL A 179 -4.87 -12.65 -12.49
CA VAL A 179 -4.80 -14.04 -12.96
C VAL A 179 -3.57 -14.75 -12.37
N SER A 180 -2.42 -14.07 -12.28
CA SER A 180 -1.24 -14.65 -11.64
C SER A 180 -1.45 -14.92 -10.17
N LYS A 181 -2.12 -14.02 -9.43
CA LYS A 181 -2.44 -14.24 -8.01
C LYS A 181 -3.32 -15.47 -7.85
N ASP A 182 -4.41 -15.57 -8.61
CA ASP A 182 -5.32 -16.72 -8.57
C ASP A 182 -4.59 -18.03 -8.89
N VAL A 183 -3.99 -18.12 -10.07
CA VAL A 183 -3.40 -19.36 -10.57
C VAL A 183 -2.23 -19.83 -9.72
N VAL A 184 -1.31 -18.93 -9.32
CA VAL A 184 -0.16 -19.33 -8.50
C VAL A 184 -0.58 -19.70 -7.08
N SER A 185 -1.59 -19.03 -6.50
CA SER A 185 -2.14 -19.44 -5.20
C SER A 185 -2.72 -20.86 -5.27
N LYS A 186 -3.42 -21.18 -6.35
CA LYS A 186 -3.95 -22.53 -6.60
C LYS A 186 -2.84 -23.57 -6.78
N MET A 187 -1.72 -23.22 -7.42
CA MET A 187 -0.54 -24.10 -7.45
C MET A 187 0.03 -24.33 -6.04
N ILE A 188 0.19 -23.28 -5.23
CA ILE A 188 0.72 -23.38 -3.86
C ILE A 188 -0.19 -24.22 -2.96
N SER A 189 -1.51 -24.10 -3.11
CA SER A 189 -2.50 -24.91 -2.41
C SER A 189 -2.55 -26.39 -2.86
N GLY A 190 -1.88 -26.72 -3.97
CA GLY A 190 -1.94 -28.03 -4.62
C GLY A 190 -3.20 -28.30 -5.44
N GLU A 191 -4.04 -27.28 -5.70
CA GLU A 191 -5.22 -27.40 -6.57
C GLU A 191 -4.82 -27.56 -8.06
N TYR A 192 -3.75 -26.88 -8.49
CA TYR A 192 -3.25 -26.93 -9.87
C TYR A 192 -1.84 -27.51 -9.97
N ASP A 193 -1.68 -28.45 -10.90
CA ASP A 193 -0.37 -28.77 -11.46
C ASP A 193 0.07 -27.73 -12.51
N ALA A 194 1.30 -27.85 -13.01
CA ALA A 194 1.86 -26.92 -13.99
C ALA A 194 1.04 -26.81 -15.29
N GLU A 195 0.47 -27.92 -15.79
CA GLU A 195 -0.30 -27.93 -17.03
C GLU A 195 -1.66 -27.22 -16.83
N GLN A 196 -2.35 -27.55 -15.75
CA GLN A 196 -3.61 -26.92 -15.35
C GLN A 196 -3.42 -25.41 -15.10
N ALA A 197 -2.33 -25.03 -14.45
CA ALA A 197 -1.98 -23.63 -14.22
C ALA A 197 -1.78 -22.87 -15.54
N TYR A 198 -1.01 -23.43 -16.49
CA TYR A 198 -0.85 -22.83 -17.82
C TYR A 198 -2.19 -22.67 -18.55
N GLN A 199 -3.00 -23.72 -18.59
CA GLN A 199 -4.29 -23.71 -19.29
C GLN A 199 -5.28 -22.73 -18.66
N SER A 200 -5.33 -22.67 -17.32
CA SER A 200 -6.19 -21.75 -16.57
C SER A 200 -5.76 -20.30 -16.80
N PHE A 201 -4.46 -20.00 -16.63
CA PHE A 201 -3.94 -18.65 -16.84
C PHE A 201 -4.21 -18.17 -18.27
N ASN A 202 -3.88 -19.01 -19.27
CA ASN A 202 -4.10 -18.67 -20.66
C ASN A 202 -5.58 -18.44 -20.99
N SER A 203 -6.49 -19.27 -20.45
CA SER A 203 -7.93 -19.10 -20.64
C SER A 203 -8.43 -17.80 -20.01
N GLN A 204 -8.06 -17.51 -18.75
CA GLN A 204 -8.47 -16.29 -18.05
C GLN A 204 -7.97 -15.01 -18.75
N LEU A 205 -6.76 -15.02 -19.34
CA LEU A 205 -6.28 -13.90 -20.16
C LEU A 205 -7.07 -13.70 -21.45
N LEU A 206 -7.67 -14.77 -22.00
CA LEU A 206 -8.42 -14.74 -23.25
C LEU A 206 -9.91 -14.51 -23.05
N GLU A 207 -10.44 -14.82 -21.87
CA GLU A 207 -11.84 -14.56 -21.52
C GLU A 207 -12.14 -13.07 -21.70
N GLU A 208 -13.25 -12.74 -22.37
CA GLU A 208 -13.73 -11.37 -22.38
C GLU A 208 -14.24 -11.04 -20.97
N GLU A 209 -13.79 -9.92 -20.40
CA GLU A 209 -14.38 -9.40 -19.16
C GLU A 209 -15.90 -9.34 -19.33
N ALA A 210 -16.63 -10.20 -18.64
CA ALA A 210 -18.08 -10.18 -18.64
C ALA A 210 -18.55 -8.91 -17.91
N ILE A 211 -18.89 -7.89 -18.72
CA ILE A 211 -19.97 -6.92 -18.55
C ILE A 211 -20.23 -6.45 -17.11
N SER A 212 -19.78 -5.22 -16.82
CA SER A 212 -20.15 -4.38 -15.67
C SER A 212 -20.25 -5.10 -14.33
N GLU A 213 -19.16 -5.11 -13.57
CA GLU A 213 -19.23 -5.35 -12.14
C GLU A 213 -20.34 -4.48 -11.53
N ASN A 214 -21.19 -5.08 -10.70
CA ASN A 214 -22.31 -4.36 -10.09
C ASN A 214 -21.79 -3.18 -9.28
N ILE A 215 -22.47 -2.03 -9.41
CA ILE A 215 -22.20 -0.89 -8.54
C ILE A 215 -22.78 -1.19 -7.17
N VAL A 216 -21.92 -1.30 -6.16
CA VAL A 216 -22.32 -1.55 -4.76
C VAL A 216 -22.35 -0.27 -3.92
N LEU A 217 -21.67 0.78 -4.39
CA LEU A 217 -21.60 2.07 -3.74
C LEU A 217 -21.69 3.18 -4.79
N ASP A 218 -22.62 4.11 -4.65
CA ASP A 218 -22.77 5.25 -5.57
C ASP A 218 -22.58 6.59 -4.84
N SER A 219 -21.36 7.12 -4.92
CA SER A 219 -21.04 8.39 -4.26
C SER A 219 -21.56 9.58 -5.07
N GLN A 220 -22.42 10.39 -4.44
CA GLN A 220 -23.01 11.58 -5.06
C GLN A 220 -22.08 12.80 -5.06
N LYS A 221 -20.95 12.72 -4.35
CA LYS A 221 -19.97 13.79 -4.15
C LYS A 221 -18.55 13.29 -4.39
N SER A 222 -17.63 14.23 -4.61
CA SER A 222 -16.21 13.92 -4.67
C SER A 222 -15.48 14.60 -3.54
N TYR A 223 -14.59 13.86 -2.89
CA TYR A 223 -13.73 14.28 -1.80
C TYR A 223 -12.28 13.97 -2.17
N SER A 224 -11.42 14.97 -2.01
CA SER A 224 -10.00 14.87 -2.36
C SER A 224 -9.22 14.15 -1.26
N ASN A 225 -8.28 13.31 -1.66
CA ASN A 225 -7.29 12.69 -0.79
C ASN A 225 -6.08 13.59 -0.51
N ARG A 226 -6.12 14.83 -1.00
CA ARG A 226 -5.10 15.81 -0.71
C ARG A 226 -5.18 16.21 0.76
N PHE A 227 -4.04 16.11 1.44
CA PHE A 227 -3.89 16.64 2.79
C PHE A 227 -3.92 18.18 2.80
N HIS A 228 -4.71 18.74 3.72
CA HIS A 228 -4.75 20.16 4.05
C HIS A 228 -4.37 20.36 5.52
N SER A 229 -3.54 21.36 5.81
CA SER A 229 -3.18 21.71 7.19
C SER A 229 -4.38 22.18 8.01
N SER A 230 -5.44 22.67 7.36
CA SER A 230 -6.75 22.95 7.96
C SER A 230 -7.76 21.91 7.47
N GLY A 231 -8.08 20.92 8.29
CA GLY A 231 -9.10 19.91 8.01
C GLY A 231 -8.56 18.52 7.63
N GLY A 232 -7.25 18.35 7.45
CA GLY A 232 -6.65 17.06 7.13
C GLY A 232 -7.02 16.56 5.73
N ASN A 233 -7.39 15.28 5.61
CA ASN A 233 -7.76 14.63 4.35
C ASN A 233 -9.26 14.33 4.31
N ALA A 234 -9.99 14.99 3.40
CA ALA A 234 -11.44 14.88 3.32
C ALA A 234 -11.91 13.48 2.88
N ALA A 235 -11.25 12.85 1.91
CA ALA A 235 -11.61 11.49 1.50
C ALA A 235 -11.44 10.49 2.65
N TYR A 236 -10.35 10.63 3.42
CA TYR A 236 -10.08 9.73 4.54
C TYR A 236 -11.04 9.97 5.70
N SER A 237 -11.41 11.23 5.93
CA SER A 237 -12.44 11.57 6.92
C SER A 237 -13.80 10.96 6.57
N VAL A 238 -14.19 10.92 5.29
CA VAL A 238 -15.43 10.23 4.85
C VAL A 238 -15.41 8.76 5.24
N MET A 239 -14.31 8.05 4.96
CA MET A 239 -14.17 6.63 5.28
C MET A 239 -14.14 6.39 6.80
N ALA A 240 -13.34 7.17 7.52
CA ALA A 240 -13.25 7.13 8.98
C ALA A 240 -14.60 7.40 9.66
N ASN A 241 -15.34 8.42 9.20
CA ASN A 241 -16.64 8.79 9.76
C ASN A 241 -17.71 7.74 9.45
N THR A 242 -17.69 7.18 8.24
CA THR A 242 -18.58 6.07 7.86
C THR A 242 -18.33 4.85 8.75
N LEU A 243 -17.07 4.45 8.93
CA LEU A 243 -16.68 3.36 9.83
C LEU A 243 -17.03 3.65 11.30
N ARG A 244 -16.86 4.89 11.77
CA ARG A 244 -17.28 5.28 13.13
C ARG A 244 -18.77 5.00 13.33
N GLY A 245 -19.60 5.31 12.34
CA GLY A 245 -21.03 5.01 12.33
C GLY A 245 -21.32 3.51 12.36
N ILE A 246 -20.59 2.72 11.57
CA ILE A 246 -20.71 1.24 11.52
C ILE A 246 -20.36 0.61 12.88
N TYR A 247 -19.25 1.04 13.48
CA TYR A 247 -18.81 0.54 14.80
C TYR A 247 -19.61 1.14 15.97
N GLY A 248 -20.41 2.18 15.76
CA GLY A 248 -21.21 2.82 16.79
C GLY A 248 -20.39 3.45 17.93
N SER A 249 -19.20 3.96 17.63
CA SER A 249 -18.28 4.58 18.60
C SER A 249 -18.43 6.10 18.66
N ASP A 250 -18.13 6.70 19.81
CA ASP A 250 -18.09 8.17 19.97
C ASP A 250 -16.91 8.76 19.19
N VAL A 251 -15.76 8.06 19.19
CA VAL A 251 -14.53 8.47 18.52
C VAL A 251 -13.98 7.32 17.70
N LEU A 252 -13.50 7.63 16.49
CA LEU A 252 -12.66 6.72 15.70
C LEU A 252 -11.29 7.35 15.46
N ILE A 253 -10.24 6.56 15.67
CA ILE A 253 -8.84 6.91 15.43
C ILE A 253 -8.27 5.90 14.44
N ALA A 254 -7.77 6.35 13.30
CA ALA A 254 -7.15 5.49 12.31
C ALA A 254 -5.75 6.00 11.98
N THR A 255 -4.79 5.12 11.76
CA THR A 255 -3.49 5.52 11.19
C THR A 255 -3.71 6.09 9.78
N GLY A 256 -2.90 7.06 9.35
CA GLY A 256 -3.09 7.73 8.04
C GLY A 256 -3.03 6.78 6.84
N ASN A 257 -2.35 5.66 6.99
CA ASN A 257 -2.28 4.55 6.03
C ASN A 257 -3.40 3.51 6.21
N SER A 258 -4.56 3.90 6.77
CA SER A 258 -5.74 3.03 6.83
C SER A 258 -6.62 3.10 5.57
N PHE A 259 -6.46 4.17 4.79
CA PHE A 259 -7.37 4.53 3.70
C PHE A 259 -6.61 4.86 2.43
N THR A 260 -7.27 4.71 1.27
CA THR A 260 -6.66 5.02 -0.04
C THR A 260 -7.54 5.92 -0.89
N GLY A 261 -6.86 6.67 -1.76
CA GLY A 261 -7.51 7.28 -2.91
C GLY A 261 -8.51 8.40 -2.60
N ASN A 262 -9.03 8.97 -3.67
CA ASN A 262 -10.11 9.96 -3.61
C ASN A 262 -11.45 9.23 -3.51
N VAL A 263 -12.43 9.89 -2.88
CA VAL A 263 -13.83 9.56 -3.15
C VAL A 263 -14.24 10.39 -4.38
N LEU A 264 -14.65 9.72 -5.44
CA LEU A 264 -15.07 10.30 -6.70
C LEU A 264 -16.60 10.32 -6.73
N LYS A 265 -17.14 11.24 -7.50
CA LYS A 265 -18.57 11.23 -7.82
C LYS A 265 -18.81 10.19 -8.92
N ALA A 266 -18.92 8.93 -8.51
CA ALA A 266 -19.04 7.78 -9.40
C ALA A 266 -19.68 6.60 -8.67
N GLY A 267 -20.19 5.66 -9.48
CA GLY A 267 -20.46 4.31 -9.03
C GLY A 267 -19.17 3.52 -8.86
N TYR A 268 -19.08 2.81 -7.76
CA TYR A 268 -17.98 1.92 -7.39
C TYR A 268 -18.44 0.48 -7.47
N THR A 269 -17.61 -0.34 -8.09
CA THR A 269 -17.73 -1.79 -8.00
C THR A 269 -17.26 -2.27 -6.62
N GLU A 270 -17.58 -3.50 -6.25
CA GLU A 270 -17.14 -4.09 -4.97
C GLU A 270 -15.63 -3.98 -4.79
N LYS A 271 -14.86 -4.32 -5.83
CA LYS A 271 -13.41 -4.19 -5.84
C LYS A 271 -12.95 -2.75 -5.63
N MET A 272 -13.50 -1.80 -6.39
CA MET A 272 -13.11 -0.38 -6.28
C MET A 272 -13.43 0.20 -4.90
N ALA A 273 -14.55 -0.21 -4.31
CA ALA A 273 -14.96 0.26 -2.99
C ALA A 273 -14.18 -0.46 -1.88
N GLY A 274 -13.84 -1.74 -2.02
CA GLY A 274 -12.93 -2.45 -1.11
C GLY A 274 -11.53 -1.81 -1.10
N ASP A 275 -11.00 -1.46 -2.27
CA ASP A 275 -9.70 -0.77 -2.42
C ASP A 275 -9.64 0.60 -1.70
N MET A 276 -10.77 1.14 -1.22
CA MET A 276 -10.78 2.35 -0.38
C MET A 276 -10.13 2.13 0.99
N ILE A 277 -10.13 0.90 1.50
CA ILE A 277 -9.42 0.49 2.72
C ILE A 277 -8.04 -0.05 2.33
N MET A 278 -7.01 0.28 3.10
CA MET A 278 -5.66 -0.23 2.85
C MET A 278 -5.60 -1.75 3.10
N PRO A 279 -5.01 -2.55 2.19
CA PRO A 279 -4.91 -4.00 2.33
C PRO A 279 -3.69 -4.40 3.17
N ASN A 280 -3.58 -3.89 4.40
CA ASN A 280 -2.48 -4.12 5.33
C ASN A 280 -2.93 -4.79 6.64
N SER A 281 -3.93 -5.66 6.57
CA SER A 281 -4.45 -6.43 7.72
C SER A 281 -4.91 -5.54 8.88
N LEU A 282 -5.53 -4.40 8.57
CA LEU A 282 -6.12 -3.52 9.57
C LEU A 282 -7.20 -4.25 10.36
N SER A 283 -7.12 -4.13 11.68
CA SER A 283 -8.13 -4.62 12.60
C SER A 283 -8.72 -3.48 13.41
N ALA A 284 -9.94 -3.66 13.91
CA ALA A 284 -10.61 -2.71 14.77
C ALA A 284 -10.47 -3.11 16.25
N TYR A 285 -10.08 -2.14 17.08
CA TYR A 285 -9.90 -2.29 18.51
C TYR A 285 -10.79 -1.28 19.23
N SER A 286 -11.67 -1.74 20.10
CA SER A 286 -12.59 -0.88 20.85
C SER A 286 -12.16 -0.77 22.31
N SER A 287 -12.37 0.39 22.92
CA SER A 287 -12.17 0.58 24.34
C SER A 287 -13.11 1.66 24.88
N LYS A 288 -13.42 1.58 26.17
CA LYS A 288 -14.05 2.69 26.90
C LYS A 288 -12.97 3.47 27.61
N MET A 289 -12.87 4.75 27.29
CA MET A 289 -11.82 5.64 27.77
C MET A 289 -12.42 6.84 28.47
N SER A 290 -11.79 7.26 29.56
CA SER A 290 -11.94 8.60 30.11
C SER A 290 -11.39 9.64 29.13
N GLY A 291 -11.74 10.91 29.28
CA GLY A 291 -11.18 11.97 28.45
C GLY A 291 -9.67 12.17 28.64
N ALA A 292 -9.12 11.80 29.80
CA ALA A 292 -7.67 11.77 30.01
C ALA A 292 -7.01 10.66 29.16
N GLU A 293 -7.58 9.44 29.21
CA GLU A 293 -7.10 8.29 28.43
C GLU A 293 -7.23 8.55 26.92
N LEU A 294 -8.36 9.11 26.46
CA LEU A 294 -8.54 9.49 25.05
C LEU A 294 -7.46 10.46 24.59
N LYS A 295 -7.09 11.46 25.40
CA LYS A 295 -6.04 12.42 25.03
C LYS A 295 -4.67 11.75 24.92
N GLU A 296 -4.35 10.82 25.82
CA GLU A 296 -3.10 10.05 25.73
C GLU A 296 -3.12 9.12 24.52
N THR A 297 -4.26 8.50 24.19
CA THR A 297 -4.39 7.69 22.98
C THR A 297 -4.21 8.52 21.71
N VAL A 298 -4.85 9.69 21.62
CA VAL A 298 -4.65 10.60 20.50
C VAL A 298 -3.19 11.02 20.39
N LYS A 299 -2.53 11.29 21.53
CA LYS A 299 -1.11 11.66 21.57
C LYS A 299 -0.24 10.54 21.02
N ASN A 300 -0.43 9.30 21.48
CA ASN A 300 0.34 8.14 21.01
C ASN A 300 0.19 7.92 19.49
N PHE A 301 -0.98 8.14 18.91
CA PHE A 301 -1.18 8.05 17.46
C PHE A 301 -0.59 9.24 16.67
N VAL A 302 -0.47 10.41 17.28
CA VAL A 302 0.11 11.62 16.65
C VAL A 302 1.63 11.63 16.73
N GLU A 303 2.18 11.32 17.90
CA GLU A 303 3.61 11.43 18.21
C GLU A 303 4.35 10.11 17.92
N GLY A 304 3.62 9.00 17.82
CA GLY A 304 4.18 7.66 17.75
C GLY A 304 4.57 7.11 19.13
N TYR A 305 4.80 5.80 19.18
CA TYR A 305 5.30 5.10 20.36
C TYR A 305 6.20 3.94 19.93
N GLU A 306 7.04 3.46 20.84
CA GLU A 306 7.97 2.37 20.57
C GLU A 306 7.21 1.09 20.16
N GLY A 307 7.60 0.49 19.03
CA GLY A 307 6.91 -0.66 18.43
C GLY A 307 5.60 -0.32 17.71
N GLY A 308 5.10 0.90 17.83
CA GLY A 308 3.93 1.42 17.13
C GLY A 308 4.26 2.09 15.79
N PHE A 309 3.21 2.61 15.14
CA PHE A 309 3.36 3.43 13.95
C PHE A 309 3.88 4.83 14.31
N ILE A 310 4.98 5.26 13.69
CA ILE A 310 5.54 6.60 13.88
C ILE A 310 5.24 7.44 12.63
N PRO A 311 4.41 8.49 12.73
CA PRO A 311 4.17 9.39 11.60
C PRO A 311 5.46 10.08 11.14
N PHE A 312 5.83 9.88 9.87
CA PHE A 312 7.08 10.38 9.27
C PHE A 312 6.85 11.49 8.21
N ASN A 313 5.60 11.77 7.86
CA ASN A 313 5.20 12.92 7.04
C ASN A 313 3.71 13.27 7.25
N ARG A 314 3.26 14.37 6.67
CA ARG A 314 1.87 14.86 6.80
C ARG A 314 0.81 13.86 6.31
N GLY A 315 1.14 13.03 5.31
CA GLY A 315 0.23 11.98 4.82
C GLY A 315 0.12 10.77 5.74
N SER A 316 1.08 10.58 6.64
CA SER A 316 1.08 9.52 7.65
C SER A 316 0.39 9.91 8.97
N LEU A 317 0.03 11.19 9.14
CA LEU A 317 -0.71 11.64 10.31
C LEU A 317 -2.06 10.89 10.45
N PRO A 318 -2.50 10.59 11.68
CA PRO A 318 -3.75 9.87 11.92
C PRO A 318 -4.97 10.63 11.42
N VAL A 319 -6.02 9.87 11.10
CA VAL A 319 -7.34 10.36 10.73
C VAL A 319 -8.26 10.17 11.92
N PHE A 320 -8.96 11.24 12.30
CA PHE A 320 -9.88 11.23 13.42
C PHE A 320 -11.31 11.43 12.94
N SER A 321 -12.26 10.84 13.67
CA SER A 321 -13.67 11.17 13.55
C SER A 321 -14.30 11.24 14.94
N GLY A 322 -15.15 12.25 15.17
CA GLY A 322 -15.81 12.54 16.45
C GLY A 322 -15.06 13.56 17.29
N ILE A 323 -13.83 13.85 16.92
CA ILE A 323 -12.99 14.86 17.55
C ILE A 323 -12.26 15.68 16.48
N SER A 324 -11.86 16.88 16.87
CA SER A 324 -10.91 17.71 16.16
C SER A 324 -9.64 17.85 16.98
N VAL A 325 -8.49 17.76 16.31
CA VAL A 325 -7.18 17.70 16.95
C VAL A 325 -6.27 18.82 16.45
N GLU A 326 -5.56 19.50 17.35
CA GLU A 326 -4.51 20.46 16.97
C GLU A 326 -3.14 19.78 17.11
N ILE A 327 -2.38 19.77 16.01
CA ILE A 327 -1.06 19.15 15.91
C ILE A 327 -0.06 20.24 15.53
N LYS A 328 1.14 20.18 16.12
CA LYS A 328 2.25 21.04 15.74
C LYS A 328 3.33 20.23 15.04
N GLU A 329 3.76 20.70 13.87
CA GLU A 329 4.92 20.14 13.15
C GLU A 329 6.21 20.71 13.76
N THR A 330 7.17 19.84 14.03
CA THR A 330 8.47 20.15 14.63
C THR A 330 9.59 19.53 13.79
N ASP A 331 10.84 19.92 14.05
CA ASP A 331 11.99 19.35 13.35
C ASP A 331 12.13 17.83 13.58
N ASP A 332 11.64 17.34 14.72
CA ASP A 332 11.73 15.93 15.14
C ASP A 332 10.43 15.13 14.93
N GLY A 333 9.42 15.71 14.26
CA GLY A 333 8.13 15.04 14.00
C GLY A 333 6.92 15.87 14.43
N TYR A 334 5.93 15.24 15.05
CA TYR A 334 4.64 15.84 15.36
C TYR A 334 4.34 15.80 16.86
N THR A 335 3.66 16.85 17.37
CA THR A 335 3.26 16.93 18.77
C THR A 335 1.79 17.30 18.93
N LEU A 336 1.09 16.65 19.85
CA LEU A 336 -0.30 16.92 20.16
C LEU A 336 -0.41 18.21 20.99
N SER A 337 -1.25 19.14 20.55
CA SER A 337 -1.51 20.40 21.26
C SER A 337 -2.88 20.45 21.94
N ASN A 338 -3.93 19.94 21.30
CA ASN A 338 -5.29 20.05 21.81
C ASN A 338 -6.22 18.97 21.21
N VAL A 339 -7.23 18.57 21.99
CA VAL A 339 -8.30 17.67 21.55
C VAL A 339 -9.64 18.30 21.92
N THR A 340 -10.53 18.40 20.94
CA THR A 340 -11.87 18.96 21.13
C THR A 340 -12.94 18.07 20.53
N MET A 341 -14.10 18.03 21.14
CA MET A 341 -15.34 17.43 20.61
C MET A 341 -16.41 18.52 20.57
N ASP A 342 -17.13 18.65 19.46
CA ASP A 342 -18.14 19.70 19.24
C ASP A 342 -17.64 21.13 19.56
N GLY A 343 -16.38 21.41 19.23
CA GLY A 343 -15.73 22.69 19.48
C GLY A 343 -15.40 22.97 20.96
N LYS A 344 -15.59 22.01 21.86
CA LYS A 344 -15.26 22.11 23.29
C LYS A 344 -14.07 21.21 23.62
N LYS A 345 -13.22 21.64 24.55
CA LYS A 345 -12.11 20.82 25.05
C LYS A 345 -12.66 19.59 25.77
N VAL A 346 -12.11 18.43 25.44
CA VAL A 346 -12.37 17.17 26.15
C VAL A 346 -11.91 17.31 27.60
N GLN A 347 -12.80 17.03 28.55
CA GLN A 347 -12.50 17.04 29.98
C GLN A 347 -12.01 15.67 30.44
N ASP A 348 -11.12 15.63 31.42
CA ASP A 348 -10.47 14.39 31.88
C ASP A 348 -11.46 13.31 32.32
N ASN A 349 -12.59 13.73 32.89
CA ASN A 349 -13.62 12.86 33.45
C ASN A 349 -14.77 12.56 32.47
N ASP A 350 -14.72 13.06 31.23
CA ASP A 350 -15.63 12.61 30.19
C ASP A 350 -15.42 11.11 29.93
N THR A 351 -16.39 10.43 29.33
CA THR A 351 -16.29 9.00 29.01
C THR A 351 -16.71 8.78 27.57
N PHE A 352 -15.90 8.04 26.83
CA PHE A 352 -16.06 7.80 25.40
C PHE A 352 -15.90 6.32 25.08
N THR A 353 -16.66 5.85 24.10
CA THR A 353 -16.39 4.61 23.39
C THR A 353 -15.51 4.95 22.19
N VAL A 354 -14.29 4.39 22.15
CA VAL A 354 -13.27 4.71 21.16
C VAL A 354 -12.98 3.47 20.34
N THR A 355 -12.93 3.60 19.01
CA THR A 355 -12.44 2.57 18.11
C THR A 355 -11.14 3.02 17.45
N CYS A 356 -10.09 2.21 17.58
CA CYS A 356 -8.79 2.40 16.96
C CYS A 356 -8.64 1.42 15.78
N LEU A 357 -8.24 1.92 14.61
CA LEU A 357 -7.89 1.12 13.45
C LEU A 357 -6.37 1.09 13.33
N ALA A 358 -5.80 -0.11 13.45
CA ALA A 358 -4.37 -0.35 13.38
C ALA A 358 -4.09 -1.81 13.03
N ILE A 359 -2.86 -2.09 12.60
CA ILE A 359 -2.41 -3.47 12.42
C ILE A 359 -2.13 -4.10 13.80
N PRO A 360 -2.30 -5.43 13.97
CA PRO A 360 -2.10 -6.11 15.25
C PRO A 360 -0.78 -5.79 15.94
N LYS A 361 0.33 -5.86 15.20
CA LYS A 361 1.69 -5.57 15.72
C LYS A 361 1.81 -4.22 16.44
N HIS A 362 1.19 -3.16 15.90
CA HIS A 362 1.24 -1.85 16.54
C HIS A 362 0.44 -1.84 17.85
N MET A 363 -0.73 -2.49 17.86
CA MET A 363 -1.57 -2.54 19.06
C MET A 363 -1.00 -3.45 20.15
N GLU A 364 -0.31 -4.53 19.79
CA GLU A 364 0.42 -5.37 20.74
C GLU A 364 1.54 -4.61 21.46
N ALA A 365 2.20 -3.68 20.76
CA ALA A 365 3.23 -2.81 21.32
C ALA A 365 2.67 -1.55 22.00
N TYR A 366 1.34 -1.38 22.03
CA TYR A 366 0.74 -0.17 22.58
C TYR A 366 1.08 -0.02 24.07
N PRO A 367 1.53 1.17 24.52
CA PRO A 367 1.83 1.39 25.92
C PRO A 367 0.52 1.37 26.72
N THR A 368 0.23 0.22 27.34
CA THR A 368 -0.89 0.08 28.25
C THR A 368 -0.53 0.78 29.56
N ASP A 369 -1.07 1.97 29.80
CA ASP A 369 -1.32 2.40 31.18
C ASP A 369 -2.26 1.36 31.84
N GLU A 370 -2.14 1.15 33.15
CA GLU A 370 -2.85 0.08 33.91
C GLU A 370 -4.39 0.06 33.72
N ASN A 371 -4.98 1.05 33.06
CA ASN A 371 -6.43 1.25 32.92
C ASN A 371 -6.97 1.15 31.47
N ILE A 372 -6.14 1.18 30.42
CA ILE A 372 -6.64 1.09 29.04
C ILE A 372 -6.59 -0.37 28.57
N VAL A 373 -7.76 -0.97 28.40
CA VAL A 373 -7.91 -2.31 27.82
C VAL A 373 -8.63 -2.18 26.48
N PHE A 374 -8.01 -2.68 25.42
CA PHE A 374 -8.62 -2.79 24.10
C PHE A 374 -9.23 -4.18 23.93
N ASP A 375 -10.50 -4.21 23.55
CA ASP A 375 -11.20 -5.40 23.08
C ASP A 375 -11.19 -5.42 21.54
N GLY A 376 -11.13 -6.60 20.91
CA GLY A 376 -11.18 -6.75 19.46
C GLY A 376 -9.90 -7.31 18.85
N GLY A 377 -9.67 -7.01 17.57
CA GLY A 377 -8.58 -7.61 16.78
C GLY A 377 -8.98 -8.85 15.96
N ASP A 378 -10.16 -9.42 16.20
CA ASP A 378 -10.61 -10.66 15.51
C ASP A 378 -11.29 -10.41 14.16
N ILE A 379 -11.75 -9.17 13.90
CA ILE A 379 -12.49 -8.81 12.68
C ILE A 379 -11.67 -7.75 11.92
N SER A 380 -11.42 -8.02 10.64
CA SER A 380 -10.72 -7.08 9.77
C SER A 380 -11.60 -5.88 9.40
N VAL A 381 -10.96 -4.73 9.24
CA VAL A 381 -11.64 -3.49 8.79
C VAL A 381 -12.15 -3.65 7.35
N ASP A 382 -11.41 -4.39 6.52
CA ASP A 382 -11.77 -4.66 5.13
C ASP A 382 -13.05 -5.49 5.03
N ASP A 383 -13.19 -6.55 5.83
CA ASP A 383 -14.42 -7.36 5.88
C ASP A 383 -15.61 -6.53 6.36
N THR A 384 -15.40 -5.68 7.37
CA THR A 384 -16.45 -4.79 7.88
C THR A 384 -16.90 -3.78 6.83
N TRP A 385 -15.94 -3.18 6.12
CA TRP A 385 -16.20 -2.21 5.07
C TRP A 385 -16.91 -2.86 3.88
N THR A 386 -16.37 -3.97 3.37
CA THR A 386 -16.93 -4.74 2.26
C THR A 386 -18.33 -5.24 2.61
N GLY A 387 -18.53 -5.79 3.81
CA GLY A 387 -19.86 -6.20 4.28
C GLY A 387 -20.88 -5.06 4.36
N TYR A 388 -20.45 -3.83 4.64
CA TYR A 388 -21.33 -2.65 4.62
C TYR A 388 -21.72 -2.26 3.19
N ILE A 389 -20.75 -2.17 2.27
CA ILE A 389 -20.99 -1.72 0.89
C ILE A 389 -21.72 -2.76 0.03
N SER A 390 -21.52 -4.06 0.26
CA SER A 390 -22.08 -5.11 -0.60
C SER A 390 -23.61 -5.24 -0.50
N ASN A 391 -24.26 -4.51 0.41
CA ASN A 391 -25.72 -4.40 0.50
C ASN A 391 -26.34 -3.53 -0.61
N GLY A 392 -25.53 -2.76 -1.35
CA GLY A 392 -25.97 -1.96 -2.50
C GLY A 392 -26.71 -0.66 -2.16
N ASP A 393 -26.89 -0.35 -0.88
CA ASP A 393 -27.52 0.86 -0.36
C ASP A 393 -26.61 1.67 0.58
N ALA A 394 -25.31 1.36 0.59
CA ALA A 394 -24.34 2.03 1.44
C ALA A 394 -24.26 3.53 1.16
N ILE A 395 -24.35 4.31 2.24
CA ILE A 395 -24.23 5.77 2.21
C ILE A 395 -22.94 6.15 2.92
N LEU A 396 -22.09 6.92 2.23
CA LEU A 396 -20.90 7.51 2.83
C LEU A 396 -21.28 8.71 3.69
N ALA A 397 -20.69 8.79 4.88
CA ALA A 397 -20.81 9.96 5.74
C ALA A 397 -20.14 11.19 5.11
N GLU A 398 -20.55 12.39 5.55
CA GLU A 398 -19.84 13.63 5.18
C GLU A 398 -18.50 13.71 5.94
N PRO A 399 -17.47 14.34 5.36
CA PRO A 399 -16.21 14.56 6.07
C PRO A 399 -16.40 15.51 7.26
N GLU A 400 -15.56 15.33 8.27
CA GLU A 400 -15.43 16.19 9.44
C GLU A 400 -14.12 16.97 9.36
N ASP A 401 -14.11 18.22 9.84
CA ASP A 401 -12.87 18.98 10.03
C ASP A 401 -12.15 18.47 11.29
N TYR A 402 -11.37 17.40 11.11
CA TYR A 402 -10.85 16.62 12.22
C TYR A 402 -9.46 17.05 12.72
N MET A 403 -8.80 17.98 12.03
CA MET A 403 -7.42 18.35 12.35
C MET A 403 -7.06 19.79 11.96
N THR A 404 -6.19 20.41 12.75
CA THR A 404 -5.40 21.58 12.35
C THR A 404 -3.92 21.31 12.61
N LEU A 405 -3.10 21.37 11.56
CA LEU A 405 -1.64 21.29 11.61
C LEU A 405 -1.04 22.71 11.62
N ARG A 406 -0.21 23.02 12.61
CA ARG A 406 0.44 24.32 12.79
C ARG A 406 1.96 24.29 12.67
#